data_AF-A0A4Y7PDN6-F1
#
_entry.id   AF-A0A4Y7PDN6-F1
#
_cell.length_a   1.000
_cell.length_b   1.000
_cell.length_c   1.000
_cell.angle_alpha   90.00
_cell.angle_beta   90.00
_cell.angle_gamma   90.00
#
_symmetry.space_group_name_H-M   'P 1'
#
loop_
_entity.id
_entity.type
_entity.pdbx_description
1 polymer ?
#
loop_
_entity_poly.entity_id
_entity_poly.type
_entity_poly.pdbx_seq_one_letter_code
_entity_poly.pdbx_strand_id
1 'polypeptide(L)'
;MFYDRVIRPAALEINAQQSADWPPTAEAEGIRSSGKNRTAYSYTRRSIRRADLHDFGNLVLQKCEENLPFGKGAFFGHQFRGTKGCTFHDPTDDHASASSLDDCLQDLDLESFADPNMVWFVDVGIELYSPGHVVLWRRDSHFNLIQHFLGTDERTAARNSTPGTCYVVDTTAHITHLAGFRLRPTKVGKFAHKVAYVQAYVTEKSLTYRPEGKYHAKHISVLQALQKSSGGAIPFLMDIDKLYDAAISAEMTGSARIELRVNITHAQQDLRGFPDDLIASSIVCVPQKDYWCISTLLP
;
A
#
# COMPACT_ATOMS: atom_id res chain seq x y z
N MET A 1 4.16 20.21 24.30
CA MET A 1 5.30 19.49 24.94
C MET A 1 6.32 18.97 23.92
N PHE A 2 5.99 17.97 23.09
CA PHE A 2 6.93 17.45 22.08
C PHE A 2 7.32 18.51 21.03
N TYR A 3 6.32 19.18 20.44
CA TYR A 3 6.58 20.23 19.45
C TYR A 3 7.45 21.37 19.99
N ASP A 4 7.07 21.91 21.15
CA ASP A 4 7.71 23.11 21.73
C ASP A 4 9.15 22.85 22.19
N ARG A 5 9.44 21.63 22.65
CA ARG A 5 10.75 21.26 23.22
C ARG A 5 11.69 20.58 22.24
N VAL A 6 11.17 19.97 21.19
CA VAL A 6 11.95 19.14 20.26
C VAL A 6 11.85 19.66 18.83
N ILE A 7 10.66 19.55 18.24
CA ILE A 7 10.47 19.79 16.80
C ILE A 7 10.79 21.24 16.42
N ARG A 8 10.21 22.21 17.12
CA ARG A 8 10.39 23.62 16.79
C ARG A 8 11.83 24.09 17.05
N PRO A 9 12.47 23.79 18.19
CA PRO A 9 13.88 24.12 18.39
C PRO A 9 14.80 23.46 17.35
N ALA A 10 14.57 22.20 16.97
CA ALA A 10 15.37 21.54 15.92
C ALA A 10 15.19 22.23 14.56
N ALA A 11 13.97 22.64 14.22
CA ALA A 11 13.66 23.34 12.97
C ALA A 11 14.30 24.74 12.90
N LEU A 12 14.34 25.47 14.03
CA LEU A 12 15.02 26.75 14.10
C LEU A 12 16.55 26.64 13.99
N GLU A 13 17.12 25.59 14.58
CA GLU A 13 18.55 25.35 14.55
C GLU A 13 19.04 24.93 13.15
N ILE A 14 18.25 24.13 12.43
CA ILE A 14 18.60 23.71 11.07
C ILE A 14 18.41 24.83 10.05
N ASN A 15 17.28 25.55 10.11
CA ASN A 15 16.96 26.61 9.17
C ASN A 15 15.92 27.58 9.77
N ALA A 16 16.39 28.56 10.53
CA ALA A 16 15.54 29.58 11.14
C ALA A 16 14.69 30.36 10.13
N GLN A 17 15.22 30.59 8.92
CA GLN A 17 14.51 31.33 7.87
C GLN A 17 13.32 30.54 7.33
N GLN A 18 13.49 29.26 7.02
CA GLN A 18 12.40 28.38 6.58
C GLN A 18 11.38 28.14 7.69
N SER A 19 11.82 28.15 8.95
CA SER A 19 10.99 27.86 10.11
C SER A 19 10.29 29.10 10.69
N ALA A 20 10.43 30.26 10.05
CA ALA A 20 9.88 31.53 10.53
C ALA A 20 8.33 31.56 10.54
N ASP A 21 7.69 30.83 9.63
CA ASP A 21 6.23 30.71 9.54
C ASP A 21 5.66 29.54 10.39
N TRP A 22 6.52 28.81 11.08
CA TRP A 22 6.08 27.71 11.93
C TRP A 22 5.42 28.27 13.20
N PRO A 23 4.35 27.62 13.70
CA PRO A 23 3.68 28.05 14.92
C PRO A 23 4.66 28.24 16.09
N PRO A 24 4.53 29.31 16.89
CA PRO A 24 5.44 29.54 18.01
C PRO A 24 5.32 28.46 19.08
N THR A 25 4.11 27.89 19.26
CA THR A 25 3.83 26.80 20.19
C THR A 25 2.78 25.84 19.61
N ALA A 26 2.69 24.63 20.17
CA ALA A 26 1.64 23.67 19.85
C ALA A 26 0.24 24.22 20.14
N GLU A 27 0.11 25.02 21.20
CA GLU A 27 -1.14 25.69 21.56
C GLU A 27 -1.55 26.72 20.50
N ALA A 28 -0.60 27.52 20.01
CA ALA A 28 -0.87 28.48 18.95
C ALA A 28 -1.35 27.78 17.66
N GLU A 29 -0.76 26.63 17.33
CA GLU A 29 -1.24 25.80 16.21
C GLU A 29 -2.63 25.23 16.46
N GLY A 30 -2.93 24.79 17.68
CA GLY A 30 -4.27 24.33 18.07
C GLY A 30 -5.34 25.41 17.90
N ILE A 31 -5.03 26.65 18.27
CA ILE A 31 -5.91 27.80 18.08
C ILE A 31 -6.08 28.11 16.59
N ARG A 32 -4.96 28.24 15.86
CA ARG A 32 -4.95 28.56 14.41
C ARG A 32 -5.72 27.53 13.59
N SER A 33 -5.54 26.24 13.91
CA SER A 33 -6.17 25.14 13.18
C SER A 33 -7.64 24.98 13.51
N SER A 34 -8.11 25.46 14.67
CA SER A 34 -9.50 25.30 15.10
C SER A 34 -10.47 26.22 14.36
N GLY A 35 -11.58 25.66 13.87
CA GLY A 35 -12.71 26.45 13.36
C GLY A 35 -13.42 27.23 14.47
N LYS A 36 -14.36 28.13 14.09
CA LYS A 36 -15.07 29.07 14.98
C LYS A 36 -15.61 28.45 16.29
N ASN A 37 -15.96 27.16 16.28
CA ASN A 37 -16.50 26.43 17.43
C ASN A 37 -15.60 25.27 17.93
N ARG A 38 -14.33 25.19 17.52
CA ARG A 38 -13.38 24.09 17.82
C ARG A 38 -13.85 22.69 17.42
N THR A 39 -14.85 22.59 16.55
CA THR A 39 -15.43 21.33 16.07
C THR A 39 -14.73 20.75 14.85
N ALA A 40 -13.89 21.55 14.18
CA ALA A 40 -13.11 21.13 13.01
C ALA A 40 -11.68 21.69 13.13
N TYR A 41 -10.69 20.86 12.79
CA TYR A 41 -9.28 21.23 12.75
C TYR A 41 -8.79 21.24 11.29
N SER A 42 -8.13 22.32 10.89
CA SER A 42 -7.40 22.42 9.62
C SER A 42 -5.92 22.09 9.84
N TYR A 43 -5.51 20.91 9.37
CA TYR A 43 -4.12 20.47 9.47
C TYR A 43 -3.29 21.12 8.37
N THR A 44 -2.24 21.85 8.75
CA THR A 44 -1.23 22.36 7.81
C THR A 44 0.06 21.56 7.95
N ARG A 45 0.67 21.23 6.81
CA ARG A 45 2.01 20.61 6.79
C ARG A 45 3.08 21.69 6.88
N ARG A 46 4.19 21.36 7.52
CA ARG A 46 5.40 22.19 7.49
C ARG A 46 6.50 21.43 6.76
N SER A 47 7.23 22.16 5.93
CA SER A 47 8.23 21.58 5.05
C SER A 47 9.63 21.82 5.62
N ILE A 48 10.47 20.79 5.54
CA ILE A 48 11.91 20.86 5.73
C ILE A 48 12.54 20.62 4.36
N ARG A 49 13.63 21.33 4.03
CA ARG A 49 14.35 21.05 2.79
C ARG A 49 14.91 19.63 2.82
N ARG A 50 14.92 18.97 1.67
CA ARG A 50 15.45 17.61 1.54
C ARG A 50 16.88 17.47 2.05
N ALA A 51 17.75 18.43 1.72
CA ALA A 51 19.15 18.44 2.16
C ALA A 51 19.31 18.53 3.68
N ASP A 52 18.32 19.08 4.39
CA ASP A 52 18.36 19.31 5.83
C ASP A 52 17.76 18.14 6.62
N LEU A 53 17.14 17.15 5.96
CA LEU A 53 16.33 16.12 6.61
C LEU A 53 17.14 15.24 7.58
N HIS A 54 18.34 14.83 7.17
CA HIS A 54 19.20 13.98 7.99
C HIS A 54 19.58 14.69 9.30
N ASP A 55 20.09 15.91 9.18
CA ASP A 55 20.54 16.72 10.32
C ASP A 55 19.36 17.14 11.20
N PHE A 56 18.21 17.46 10.60
CA PHE A 56 16.96 17.68 11.33
C PHE A 56 16.56 16.45 12.16
N GLY A 57 16.65 15.25 11.59
CA GLY A 57 16.38 14.00 12.30
C GLY A 57 17.31 13.80 13.51
N ASN A 58 18.61 14.05 13.34
CA ASN A 58 19.60 13.97 14.41
C ASN A 58 19.34 15.00 15.53
N LEU A 59 19.02 16.25 15.16
CA LEU A 59 18.64 17.28 16.14
C LEU A 59 17.35 16.95 16.88
N VAL A 60 16.38 16.36 16.20
CA VAL A 60 15.15 15.87 16.86
C VAL A 60 15.49 14.80 17.89
N LEU A 61 16.35 13.83 17.55
CA LEU A 61 16.77 12.78 18.49
C LEU A 61 17.55 13.35 19.68
N GLN A 62 18.55 14.19 19.44
CA GLN A 62 19.31 14.87 20.48
C GLN A 62 18.37 15.62 21.44
N LYS A 63 17.45 16.43 20.90
CA LYS A 63 16.53 17.20 21.73
C LYS A 63 15.50 16.32 22.43
N CYS A 64 15.14 15.16 21.89
CA CYS A 64 14.35 14.17 22.63
C CYS A 64 15.09 13.72 23.87
N GLU A 65 16.36 13.31 23.73
CA GLU A 65 17.18 12.85 24.86
C GLU A 65 17.38 13.94 25.91
N GLU A 66 17.62 15.18 25.50
CA GLU A 66 17.82 16.31 26.41
C GLU A 66 16.54 16.74 27.15
N ASN A 67 15.40 16.77 26.45
CA ASN A 67 14.23 17.51 26.92
C ASN A 67 13.04 16.63 27.35
N LEU A 68 13.09 15.32 27.06
CA LEU A 68 11.97 14.39 27.30
C LEU A 68 12.42 13.18 28.13
N PRO A 69 11.70 12.85 29.23
CA PRO A 69 12.03 11.67 30.05
C PRO A 69 12.02 10.34 29.28
N PHE A 70 11.26 10.26 28.18
CA PHE A 70 11.15 9.08 27.31
C PHE A 70 12.03 9.16 26.06
N GLY A 71 12.88 10.19 25.93
CA GLY A 71 13.66 10.43 24.71
C GLY A 71 14.84 9.48 24.52
N LYS A 72 15.34 8.87 25.60
CA LYS A 72 16.48 7.95 25.54
C LYS A 72 16.15 6.72 24.67
N GLY A 73 16.95 6.50 23.64
CA GLY A 73 16.74 5.40 22.69
C GLY A 73 15.58 5.63 21.72
N ALA A 74 15.14 6.88 21.54
CA ALA A 74 14.22 7.24 20.48
C ALA A 74 14.83 6.97 19.09
N PHE A 75 13.98 6.72 18.11
CA PHE A 75 14.35 6.57 16.70
C PHE A 75 13.57 7.57 15.86
N PHE A 76 14.19 8.08 14.81
CA PHE A 76 13.58 9.00 13.86
C PHE A 76 13.27 8.27 12.56
N GLY A 77 11.98 8.07 12.28
CA GLY A 77 11.54 7.43 11.06
C GLY A 77 11.06 8.46 10.05
N HIS A 78 11.64 8.45 8.85
CA HIS A 78 11.10 9.17 7.70
C HIS A 78 10.32 8.21 6.80
N GLN A 79 9.10 8.60 6.45
CA GLN A 79 8.26 7.86 5.51
C GLN A 79 8.13 8.66 4.21
N PHE A 80 8.72 8.14 3.14
CA PHE A 80 8.38 8.58 1.78
C PHE A 80 6.99 8.07 1.43
N ARG A 81 6.10 8.98 1.00
CA ARG A 81 4.74 8.65 0.54
C ARG A 81 4.59 9.04 -0.91
N GLY A 82 3.77 8.29 -1.64
CA GLY A 82 3.45 8.59 -3.04
C GLY A 82 4.42 7.99 -4.05
N THR A 83 5.32 7.09 -3.64
CA THR A 83 6.24 6.37 -4.55
C THR A 83 5.62 5.13 -5.20
N LYS A 84 4.45 4.69 -4.71
CA LYS A 84 3.77 3.50 -5.23
C LYS A 84 3.26 3.76 -6.65
N GLY A 85 3.70 2.92 -7.60
CA GLY A 85 3.28 3.02 -8.99
C GLY A 85 3.94 4.17 -9.76
N CYS A 86 5.07 4.69 -9.28
CA CYS A 86 5.81 5.74 -9.97
C CYS A 86 6.60 5.23 -11.19
N THR A 87 6.83 3.92 -11.28
CA THR A 87 7.69 3.30 -12.29
C THR A 87 6.97 2.11 -12.94
N PHE A 88 7.02 2.02 -14.27
CA PHE A 88 6.47 0.92 -15.06
C PHE A 88 7.49 0.55 -16.13
N HIS A 89 7.61 -0.74 -16.42
CA HIS A 89 8.48 -1.26 -17.48
C HIS A 89 7.89 -2.55 -18.04
N ASP A 90 8.35 -2.91 -19.24
CA ASP A 90 8.16 -4.26 -19.76
C ASP A 90 9.01 -5.22 -18.91
N PRO A 91 8.43 -6.28 -18.30
CA PRO A 91 9.19 -7.23 -17.48
C PRO A 91 10.31 -7.95 -18.25
N THR A 92 10.22 -8.00 -19.59
CA THR A 92 11.21 -8.63 -20.46
C THR A 92 12.34 -7.70 -20.90
N ASP A 93 12.25 -6.39 -20.61
CA ASP A 93 13.28 -5.40 -20.90
C ASP A 93 14.17 -5.15 -19.68
N ASP A 94 15.39 -5.70 -19.74
CA ASP A 94 16.38 -5.56 -18.68
C ASP A 94 16.81 -4.12 -18.40
N HIS A 95 16.92 -3.30 -19.44
CA HIS A 95 17.33 -1.91 -19.28
C HIS A 95 16.21 -1.09 -18.65
N ALA A 96 14.98 -1.25 -19.12
CA ALA A 96 13.82 -0.53 -18.57
C ALA A 96 13.55 -0.93 -17.11
N SER A 97 13.74 -2.21 -16.77
CA SER A 97 13.61 -2.68 -15.39
C SER A 97 14.69 -2.11 -14.47
N ALA A 98 15.95 -2.08 -14.92
CA ALA A 98 17.04 -1.49 -14.15
C ALA A 98 16.82 0.01 -13.90
N SER A 99 16.52 0.77 -14.96
CA SER A 99 16.22 2.20 -14.86
C SER A 99 15.03 2.49 -13.93
N SER A 100 13.98 1.67 -14.00
CA SER A 100 12.81 1.81 -13.11
C SER A 100 13.17 1.61 -11.64
N LEU A 101 14.08 0.68 -11.32
CA LEU A 101 14.51 0.49 -9.94
C LEU A 101 15.35 1.69 -9.47
N ASP A 102 16.26 2.18 -10.31
CA ASP A 102 17.08 3.35 -9.98
C ASP A 102 16.20 4.59 -9.73
N ASP A 103 15.20 4.82 -10.57
CA ASP A 103 14.23 5.91 -10.39
C ASP A 103 13.41 5.77 -9.10
N CYS A 104 13.06 4.54 -8.71
CA CYS A 104 12.35 4.25 -7.47
C CYS A 104 13.21 4.53 -6.23
N LEU A 105 14.53 4.29 -6.34
CA LEU A 105 15.49 4.38 -5.24
C LEU A 105 16.28 5.70 -5.21
N GLN A 106 16.11 6.59 -6.20
CA GLN A 106 16.87 7.84 -6.35
C GLN A 106 16.86 8.75 -5.10
N ASP A 107 15.84 8.58 -4.24
CA ASP A 107 15.65 9.36 -3.02
C ASP A 107 16.22 8.72 -1.75
N LEU A 108 16.73 7.50 -1.87
CA LEU A 108 17.31 6.76 -0.77
C LEU A 108 18.84 6.91 -0.79
N ASP A 109 19.41 7.04 0.41
CA ASP A 109 20.86 6.96 0.58
C ASP A 109 21.30 5.52 0.36
N LEU A 110 21.80 5.22 -0.83
CA LEU A 110 22.13 3.85 -1.19
C LEU A 110 23.33 3.31 -0.39
N GLU A 111 24.18 4.17 0.18
CA GLU A 111 25.33 3.75 0.98
C GLU A 111 24.87 3.08 2.29
N SER A 112 23.70 3.44 2.79
CA SER A 112 23.06 2.77 3.93
C SER A 112 22.62 1.32 3.66
N PHE A 113 22.53 0.90 2.38
CA PHE A 113 22.30 -0.52 2.03
C PHE A 113 23.55 -1.39 2.22
N ALA A 114 24.73 -0.80 2.44
CA ALA A 114 25.98 -1.55 2.57
C ALA A 114 26.16 -2.21 3.96
N ASP A 115 25.33 -1.88 4.97
CA ASP A 115 25.38 -2.57 6.26
C ASP A 115 24.88 -4.01 6.10
N PRO A 116 25.74 -5.03 6.29
CA PRO A 116 25.37 -6.44 6.13
C PRO A 116 24.32 -6.90 7.16
N ASN A 117 24.08 -6.13 8.22
CA ASN A 117 23.04 -6.42 9.22
C ASN A 117 21.67 -5.85 8.84
N MET A 118 21.60 -4.98 7.82
CA MET A 118 20.34 -4.41 7.37
C MET A 118 19.73 -5.22 6.23
N VAL A 119 18.44 -5.54 6.36
CA VAL A 119 17.68 -6.26 5.34
C VAL A 119 16.61 -5.35 4.79
N TRP A 120 16.78 -4.94 3.54
CA TRP A 120 15.86 -4.06 2.84
C TRP A 120 14.98 -4.84 1.88
N PHE A 121 13.73 -4.41 1.78
CA PHE A 121 12.73 -5.03 0.94
C PHE A 121 12.09 -4.03 0.00
N VAL A 122 11.75 -4.49 -1.19
CA VAL A 122 10.95 -3.76 -2.18
C VAL A 122 9.80 -4.64 -2.64
N ASP A 123 8.67 -4.01 -2.93
CA ASP A 123 7.52 -4.69 -3.53
C ASP A 123 7.64 -4.58 -5.06
N VAL A 124 8.02 -5.67 -5.71
CA VAL A 124 8.01 -5.79 -7.18
C VAL A 124 6.65 -6.31 -7.58
N GLY A 125 6.04 -5.77 -8.64
CA GLY A 125 4.71 -6.20 -9.07
C GLY A 125 4.60 -6.40 -10.57
N ILE A 126 3.83 -7.40 -10.98
CA ILE A 126 3.39 -7.58 -12.37
C ILE A 126 1.89 -7.35 -12.45
N GLU A 127 1.48 -6.68 -13.51
CA GLU A 127 0.09 -6.27 -13.73
C GLU A 127 -0.39 -6.82 -15.07
N LEU A 128 -1.47 -7.58 -15.03
CA LEU A 128 -2.14 -8.15 -16.19
C LEU A 128 -3.33 -7.28 -16.55
N TYR A 129 -3.26 -6.69 -17.74
CA TYR A 129 -4.26 -5.78 -18.27
C TYR A 129 -4.87 -6.33 -19.56
N SER A 130 -6.19 -6.20 -19.69
CA SER A 130 -6.92 -6.51 -20.92
C SER A 130 -7.91 -5.38 -21.22
N PRO A 131 -7.79 -4.69 -22.36
CA PRO A 131 -8.69 -3.60 -22.72
C PRO A 131 -10.17 -3.99 -22.65
N GLY A 132 -11.00 -3.13 -22.07
CA GLY A 132 -12.46 -3.34 -21.94
C GLY A 132 -12.89 -4.39 -20.91
N HIS A 133 -11.94 -4.97 -20.16
CA HIS A 133 -12.20 -6.02 -19.19
C HIS A 133 -11.74 -5.64 -17.78
N VAL A 134 -12.34 -6.31 -16.80
CA VAL A 134 -11.79 -6.47 -15.46
C VAL A 134 -11.16 -7.84 -15.38
N VAL A 135 -9.84 -7.87 -15.17
CA VAL A 135 -9.06 -9.10 -15.06
C VAL A 135 -9.04 -9.55 -13.60
N LEU A 136 -9.49 -10.78 -13.35
CA LEU A 136 -9.71 -11.34 -12.02
C LEU A 136 -8.85 -12.58 -11.81
N TRP A 137 -8.35 -12.77 -10.60
CA TRP A 137 -7.63 -13.97 -10.21
C TRP A 137 -8.59 -15.12 -9.93
N ARG A 138 -8.27 -16.30 -10.45
CA ARG A 138 -8.99 -17.53 -10.12
C ARG A 138 -8.47 -18.10 -8.81
N ARG A 139 -9.38 -18.38 -7.87
CA ARG A 139 -9.00 -18.94 -6.58
C ARG A 139 -8.35 -20.33 -6.69
N ASP A 140 -8.80 -21.13 -7.65
CA ASP A 140 -8.29 -22.49 -7.87
C ASP A 140 -6.87 -22.51 -8.46
N SER A 141 -6.37 -21.39 -8.99
CA SER A 141 -5.01 -21.28 -9.51
C SER A 141 -3.98 -20.81 -8.47
N HIS A 142 -4.41 -20.37 -7.27
CA HIS A 142 -3.51 -19.80 -6.27
C HIS A 142 -2.37 -20.74 -5.91
N PHE A 143 -2.63 -22.05 -5.86
CA PHE A 143 -1.60 -23.06 -5.65
C PHE A 143 -0.47 -22.97 -6.70
N ASN A 144 -0.82 -22.92 -7.99
CA ASN A 144 0.15 -22.84 -9.07
C ASN A 144 0.91 -21.51 -9.06
N LEU A 145 0.21 -20.40 -8.80
CA LEU A 145 0.83 -19.07 -8.65
C LEU A 145 1.86 -19.07 -7.52
N ILE A 146 1.49 -19.60 -6.35
CA ILE A 146 2.39 -19.70 -5.20
C ILE A 146 3.58 -20.60 -5.51
N GLN A 147 3.35 -21.73 -6.17
CA GLN A 147 4.42 -22.66 -6.56
C GLN A 147 5.44 -21.98 -7.47
N HIS A 148 4.95 -21.29 -8.51
CA HIS A 148 5.77 -20.58 -9.49
C HIS A 148 6.56 -19.44 -8.85
N PHE A 149 5.89 -18.49 -8.21
CA PHE A 149 6.53 -17.28 -7.71
C PHE A 149 7.40 -17.48 -6.47
N LEU A 150 7.20 -18.57 -5.72
CA LEU A 150 8.13 -18.94 -4.65
C LEU A 150 9.24 -19.89 -5.12
N GLY A 151 9.15 -20.45 -6.33
CA GLY A 151 10.08 -21.46 -6.82
C GLY A 151 10.13 -22.69 -5.91
N THR A 152 8.97 -23.20 -5.49
CA THR A 152 8.87 -24.26 -4.47
C THR A 152 8.37 -25.60 -5.00
N ASP A 153 8.67 -26.67 -4.26
CA ASP A 153 8.02 -27.97 -4.46
C ASP A 153 6.51 -27.93 -4.16
N GLU A 154 5.79 -28.93 -4.70
CA GLU A 154 4.34 -29.09 -4.59
C GLU A 154 3.87 -29.12 -3.12
N ARG A 155 4.60 -29.83 -2.26
CA ARG A 155 4.27 -29.97 -0.84
C ARG A 155 4.33 -28.62 -0.11
N THR A 156 5.32 -27.80 -0.45
CA THR A 156 5.52 -26.46 0.12
C THR A 156 4.50 -25.49 -0.43
N ALA A 157 4.16 -25.55 -1.72
CA ALA A 157 3.07 -24.78 -2.30
C ALA A 157 1.73 -25.11 -1.62
N ALA A 158 1.41 -26.40 -1.44
CA ALA A 158 0.16 -26.86 -0.82
C ALA A 158 0.02 -26.37 0.62
N ARG A 159 1.12 -26.42 1.39
CA ARG A 159 1.16 -25.86 2.74
C ARG A 159 0.90 -24.35 2.75
N ASN A 160 1.50 -23.62 1.81
CA ASN A 160 1.35 -22.16 1.72
C ASN A 160 0.03 -21.72 1.05
N SER A 161 -0.70 -22.61 0.39
CA SER A 161 -2.04 -22.32 -0.18
C SER A 161 -3.20 -22.79 0.70
N THR A 162 -2.90 -23.27 1.92
CA THR A 162 -3.91 -23.67 2.89
C THR A 162 -4.35 -22.46 3.74
N PRO A 163 -5.65 -22.13 3.81
CA PRO A 163 -6.16 -21.02 4.63
C PRO A 163 -5.66 -21.06 6.07
N GLY A 164 -5.15 -19.93 6.56
CA GLY A 164 -4.62 -19.83 7.91
C GLY A 164 -3.98 -18.47 8.20
N THR A 165 -3.04 -18.43 9.14
CA THR A 165 -2.34 -17.19 9.51
C THR A 165 -1.38 -16.70 8.41
N CYS A 166 -0.88 -17.62 7.61
CA CYS A 166 0.09 -17.35 6.56
C CYS A 166 -0.58 -17.04 5.22
N TYR A 167 -1.74 -17.61 4.92
CA TYR A 167 -2.43 -17.45 3.65
C TYR A 167 -3.88 -17.03 3.88
N VAL A 168 -4.24 -15.88 3.31
CA VAL A 168 -5.56 -15.27 3.42
C VAL A 168 -6.11 -15.07 2.02
N VAL A 169 -7.33 -15.52 1.81
CA VAL A 169 -8.08 -15.32 0.57
C VAL A 169 -8.82 -13.99 0.64
N ASP A 170 -8.67 -13.16 -0.39
CA ASP A 170 -9.33 -11.86 -0.50
C ASP A 170 -10.40 -11.95 -1.60
N THR A 171 -11.62 -12.31 -1.22
CA THR A 171 -12.75 -12.48 -2.16
C THR A 171 -13.07 -11.18 -2.90
N THR A 172 -13.31 -11.28 -4.21
CA THR A 172 -13.71 -10.14 -5.05
C THR A 172 -15.22 -10.15 -5.25
N ALA A 173 -15.90 -9.04 -4.95
CA ALA A 173 -17.34 -8.84 -5.15
C ALA A 173 -18.21 -10.02 -4.67
N HIS A 174 -17.85 -10.67 -3.55
CA HIS A 174 -18.49 -11.89 -3.03
C HIS A 174 -18.48 -13.12 -3.95
N ILE A 175 -17.79 -13.07 -5.10
CA ILE A 175 -17.61 -14.20 -6.02
C ILE A 175 -16.52 -15.12 -5.47
N THR A 176 -16.89 -16.15 -4.73
CA THR A 176 -15.93 -16.98 -3.95
C THR A 176 -14.91 -17.76 -4.78
N HIS A 177 -15.15 -17.93 -6.08
CA HIS A 177 -14.22 -18.53 -7.04
C HIS A 177 -13.23 -17.53 -7.64
N LEU A 178 -13.49 -16.22 -7.51
CA LEU A 178 -12.64 -15.15 -7.99
C LEU A 178 -12.12 -14.37 -6.78
N ALA A 179 -10.84 -14.51 -6.50
CA ALA A 179 -10.27 -13.95 -5.30
C ALA A 179 -8.80 -13.61 -5.52
N GLY A 180 -8.35 -12.54 -4.90
CA GLY A 180 -6.93 -12.37 -4.64
C GLY A 180 -6.48 -13.21 -3.44
N PHE A 181 -5.22 -13.06 -3.07
CA PHE A 181 -4.70 -13.61 -1.83
C PHE A 181 -3.55 -12.80 -1.26
N ARG A 182 -3.33 -12.97 0.04
CA ARG A 182 -2.14 -12.51 0.76
C ARG A 182 -1.44 -13.71 1.34
N LEU A 183 -0.13 -13.80 1.13
CA LEU A 183 0.70 -14.87 1.65
C LEU A 183 1.92 -14.31 2.37
N ARG A 184 2.13 -14.76 3.61
CA ARG A 184 3.38 -14.68 4.36
C ARG A 184 3.99 -16.08 4.36
N PRO A 185 5.01 -16.34 3.52
CA PRO A 185 5.58 -17.67 3.42
C PRO A 185 6.08 -18.19 4.78
N THR A 186 5.76 -19.44 5.10
CA THR A 186 6.09 -20.08 6.39
C THR A 186 7.58 -20.16 6.73
N LYS A 187 8.46 -19.99 5.73
CA LYS A 187 9.93 -20.00 5.88
C LYS A 187 10.53 -18.91 5.01
N VAL A 188 10.40 -17.65 5.43
CA VAL A 188 11.03 -16.49 4.78
C VAL A 188 12.54 -16.76 4.60
N GLY A 189 13.08 -16.45 3.41
CA GLY A 189 14.51 -16.57 3.13
C GLY A 189 15.04 -17.96 2.75
N LYS A 190 14.19 -18.99 2.67
CA LYS A 190 14.58 -20.32 2.12
C LYS A 190 14.23 -20.53 0.64
N PHE A 191 13.47 -19.61 0.06
CA PHE A 191 13.13 -19.63 -1.35
C PHE A 191 14.26 -19.01 -2.16
N ALA A 192 14.40 -19.42 -3.42
CA ALA A 192 15.43 -18.91 -4.33
C ALA A 192 15.49 -17.36 -4.35
N HIS A 193 14.34 -16.72 -4.13
CA HIS A 193 14.11 -15.28 -4.26
C HIS A 193 13.89 -14.55 -2.91
N LYS A 194 14.07 -15.23 -1.76
CA LYS A 194 13.88 -14.68 -0.40
C LYS A 194 12.58 -13.87 -0.20
N VAL A 195 11.48 -14.29 -0.83
CA VAL A 195 10.17 -13.63 -0.74
C VAL A 195 9.65 -13.59 0.70
N ALA A 196 9.36 -12.39 1.20
CA ALA A 196 8.82 -12.16 2.54
C ALA A 196 7.29 -12.02 2.56
N TYR A 197 6.70 -11.61 1.43
CA TYR A 197 5.26 -11.40 1.29
C TYR A 197 4.84 -11.51 -0.16
N VAL A 198 3.64 -12.04 -0.40
CA VAL A 198 3.00 -12.07 -1.71
C VAL A 198 1.61 -11.48 -1.57
N GLN A 199 1.20 -10.65 -2.52
CA GLN A 199 -0.17 -10.16 -2.61
C GLN A 199 -0.66 -10.18 -4.05
N ALA A 200 -1.64 -11.04 -4.33
CA ALA A 200 -2.42 -11.00 -5.56
C ALA A 200 -3.74 -10.28 -5.30
N TYR A 201 -4.08 -9.29 -6.12
CA TYR A 201 -5.30 -8.50 -5.99
C TYR A 201 -5.73 -7.90 -7.33
N VAL A 202 -6.91 -7.30 -7.36
CA VAL A 202 -7.45 -6.59 -8.54
C VAL A 202 -7.37 -5.08 -8.28
N THR A 203 -6.98 -4.29 -9.28
CA THR A 203 -6.75 -2.84 -9.12
C THR A 203 -8.02 -2.02 -8.95
N GLU A 204 -9.18 -2.55 -9.37
CA GLU A 204 -10.51 -1.94 -9.23
C GLU A 204 -10.83 -1.46 -7.81
N LYS A 205 -10.24 -2.13 -6.81
CA LYS A 205 -10.35 -1.81 -5.38
C LYS A 205 -10.07 -0.34 -5.07
N SER A 206 -9.36 0.38 -5.95
CA SER A 206 -9.14 1.82 -5.84
C SER A 206 -10.42 2.62 -5.66
N LEU A 207 -11.55 2.19 -6.24
CA LEU A 207 -12.83 2.90 -6.19
C LEU A 207 -13.39 3.00 -4.76
N THR A 208 -13.18 1.95 -3.96
CA THR A 208 -13.65 1.88 -2.57
C THR A 208 -12.51 1.98 -1.55
N TYR A 209 -11.28 2.24 -2.00
CA TYR A 209 -10.10 2.29 -1.15
C TYR A 209 -10.15 3.46 -0.16
N ARG A 210 -9.85 3.18 1.11
CA ARG A 210 -9.82 4.19 2.19
C ARG A 210 -8.67 3.89 3.17
N PRO A 211 -7.43 4.24 2.84
CA PRO A 211 -6.27 3.86 3.66
C PRO A 211 -6.23 4.53 5.04
N GLU A 212 -6.88 5.70 5.17
CA GLU A 212 -6.89 6.50 6.40
C GLU A 212 -7.89 6.02 7.46
N GLY A 213 -8.77 5.07 7.11
CA GLY A 213 -9.77 4.53 8.02
C GLY A 213 -9.25 3.36 8.86
N LYS A 214 -10.02 2.98 9.89
CA LYS A 214 -9.83 1.70 10.60
C LYS A 214 -9.85 0.49 9.65
N TYR A 215 -10.66 0.59 8.61
CA TYR A 215 -10.72 -0.36 7.51
C TYR A 215 -10.12 0.30 6.27
N HIS A 216 -9.33 -0.46 5.50
CA HIS A 216 -8.68 0.03 4.28
C HIS A 216 -9.62 0.16 3.08
N ALA A 217 -10.91 -0.08 3.26
CA ALA A 217 -11.97 0.11 2.28
C ALA A 217 -13.19 0.80 2.92
N LYS A 218 -14.10 1.28 2.08
CA LYS A 218 -15.45 1.70 2.49
C LYS A 218 -16.13 0.52 3.22
N HIS A 219 -16.60 0.77 4.44
CA HIS A 219 -17.09 -0.28 5.34
C HIS A 219 -18.24 0.24 6.21
N ILE A 220 -19.28 -0.59 6.37
CA ILE A 220 -20.31 -0.45 7.40
C ILE A 220 -20.37 -1.74 8.24
N SER A 221 -20.71 -1.61 9.52
CA SER A 221 -20.96 -2.78 10.37
C SER A 221 -22.34 -3.39 10.07
N VAL A 222 -22.52 -4.66 10.42
CA VAL A 222 -23.83 -5.33 10.36
C VAL A 222 -24.87 -4.55 11.17
N LEU A 223 -24.50 -4.00 12.32
CA LEU A 223 -25.41 -3.18 13.12
C LEU A 223 -25.85 -1.92 12.35
N GLN A 224 -24.93 -1.25 11.65
CA GLN A 224 -25.27 -0.10 10.81
C GLN A 224 -26.14 -0.50 9.60
N ALA A 225 -25.91 -1.70 9.05
CA ALA A 225 -26.74 -2.25 7.98
C ALA A 225 -28.17 -2.59 8.45
N LEU A 226 -28.32 -3.06 9.69
CA LEU A 226 -29.61 -3.46 10.27
C LEU A 226 -30.38 -2.30 10.93
N GLN A 227 -29.70 -1.21 11.29
CA GLN A 227 -30.33 -0.01 11.83
C GLN A 227 -31.17 0.63 10.73
N LYS A 228 -32.49 0.36 10.74
CA LYS A 228 -33.46 0.96 9.82
C LYS A 228 -33.27 2.48 9.79
N SER A 229 -32.72 2.99 8.70
CA SER A 229 -32.98 4.37 8.31
C SER A 229 -34.49 4.48 8.09
N SER A 230 -35.08 5.59 8.50
CA SER A 230 -36.53 5.78 8.53
C SER A 230 -37.23 5.68 7.15
N GLY A 231 -36.47 5.42 6.07
CA GLY A 231 -36.93 5.24 4.69
C GLY A 231 -36.37 4.00 3.97
N GLY A 232 -35.82 3.00 4.68
CA GLY A 232 -35.43 1.70 4.11
C GLY A 232 -34.11 1.67 3.32
N ALA A 233 -33.67 2.78 2.73
CA ALA A 233 -32.39 2.87 2.03
C ALA A 233 -31.29 3.40 2.98
N ILE A 234 -30.11 2.78 2.95
CA ILE A 234 -28.94 3.25 3.72
C ILE A 234 -28.17 4.25 2.83
N PRO A 235 -28.12 5.55 3.17
CA PRO A 235 -27.51 6.56 2.30
C PRO A 235 -26.08 6.23 1.87
N PHE A 236 -25.30 5.63 2.78
CA PHE A 236 -23.95 5.14 2.49
C PHE A 236 -23.94 4.14 1.33
N LEU A 237 -24.85 3.15 1.32
CA LEU A 237 -24.93 2.16 0.25
C LEU A 237 -25.41 2.78 -1.07
N MET A 238 -26.31 3.78 -1.01
CA MET A 238 -26.71 4.53 -2.21
C MET A 238 -25.54 5.31 -2.83
N ASP A 239 -24.62 5.81 -2.01
CA ASP A 239 -23.43 6.49 -2.53
C ASP A 239 -22.40 5.50 -3.10
N ILE A 240 -22.33 4.27 -2.57
CA ILE A 240 -21.55 3.18 -3.19
C ILE A 240 -22.16 2.76 -4.54
N ASP A 241 -23.48 2.64 -4.61
CA ASP A 241 -24.20 2.31 -5.85
C ASP A 241 -23.91 3.35 -6.96
N LYS A 242 -24.02 4.65 -6.64
CA LYS A 242 -23.63 5.73 -7.56
C LYS A 242 -22.17 5.66 -8.02
N LEU A 243 -21.25 5.20 -7.16
CA LEU A 243 -19.85 5.02 -7.54
C LEU A 243 -19.71 3.91 -8.58
N TYR A 244 -20.45 2.82 -8.46
CA TYR A 244 -20.46 1.74 -9.44
C TYR A 244 -21.14 2.16 -10.75
N ASP A 245 -22.25 2.89 -10.70
CA ASP A 245 -22.87 3.48 -11.90
C ASP A 245 -21.91 4.41 -12.65
N ALA A 246 -21.13 5.20 -11.92
CA ALA A 246 -20.09 6.05 -12.50
C ALA A 246 -18.99 5.20 -13.13
N ALA A 247 -18.58 4.09 -12.52
CA ALA A 247 -17.59 3.17 -13.08
C ALA A 247 -18.08 2.48 -14.37
N ILE A 248 -19.37 2.10 -14.43
CA ILE A 248 -20.02 1.58 -15.64
C ILE A 248 -19.98 2.63 -16.75
N SER A 249 -20.42 3.85 -16.43
CA SER A 249 -20.53 4.96 -17.39
C SER A 249 -19.17 5.41 -17.91
N ALA A 250 -18.14 5.39 -17.05
CA ALA A 250 -16.77 5.73 -17.39
C ALA A 250 -16.01 4.58 -18.06
N GLU A 251 -16.66 3.43 -18.27
CA GLU A 251 -16.02 2.28 -18.92
C GLU A 251 -14.74 1.86 -18.19
N MET A 252 -14.79 1.84 -16.85
CA MET A 252 -13.63 1.59 -16.00
C MET A 252 -13.18 0.12 -16.09
N THR A 253 -11.94 -0.10 -16.51
CA THR A 253 -11.30 -1.43 -16.50
C THR A 253 -10.67 -1.75 -15.15
N GLY A 254 -10.24 -3.01 -14.97
CA GLY A 254 -9.45 -3.43 -13.81
C GLY A 254 -8.39 -4.45 -14.21
N SER A 255 -7.24 -4.40 -13.53
CA SER A 255 -6.11 -5.28 -13.79
C SER A 255 -5.93 -6.27 -12.66
N ALA A 256 -5.48 -7.48 -12.99
CA ALA A 256 -5.03 -8.47 -12.01
C ALA A 256 -3.55 -8.20 -11.73
N ARG A 257 -3.22 -7.88 -10.48
CA ARG A 257 -1.86 -7.55 -10.05
C ARG A 257 -1.37 -8.53 -9.00
N ILE A 258 -0.12 -8.96 -9.12
CA ILE A 258 0.57 -9.70 -8.07
C ILE A 258 1.87 -8.99 -7.70
N GLU A 259 2.06 -8.79 -6.40
CA GLU A 259 3.24 -8.14 -5.81
C GLU A 259 4.01 -9.14 -4.96
N LEU A 260 5.33 -9.18 -5.13
CA LEU A 260 6.27 -9.90 -4.28
C LEU A 260 7.10 -8.89 -3.48
N ARG A 261 7.12 -9.05 -2.15
CA ARG A 261 8.06 -8.37 -1.28
C ARG A 261 9.35 -9.16 -1.24
N VAL A 262 10.38 -8.64 -1.89
CA VAL A 262 11.65 -9.33 -2.09
C VAL A 262 12.77 -8.51 -1.48
N ASN A 263 13.89 -9.17 -1.16
CA ASN A 263 15.06 -8.41 -0.73
C ASN A 263 15.50 -7.53 -1.91
N ILE A 264 15.88 -6.28 -1.63
CA ILE A 264 16.24 -5.30 -2.67
C ILE A 264 17.32 -5.81 -3.63
N THR A 265 18.23 -6.66 -3.16
CA THR A 265 19.28 -7.30 -3.98
C THR A 265 18.74 -8.26 -5.06
N HIS A 266 17.49 -8.71 -4.95
CA HIS A 266 16.81 -9.60 -5.90
C HIS A 266 15.73 -8.87 -6.71
N ALA A 267 15.54 -7.56 -6.48
CA ALA A 267 14.47 -6.77 -7.08
C ALA A 267 14.44 -6.83 -8.61
N GLN A 268 15.61 -6.93 -9.24
CA GLN A 268 15.75 -7.02 -10.70
C GLN A 268 15.60 -8.45 -11.24
N GLN A 269 15.58 -9.48 -10.40
CA GLN A 269 15.52 -10.89 -10.83
C GLN A 269 14.10 -11.46 -10.70
N ASP A 270 13.31 -10.90 -9.79
CA ASP A 270 11.99 -11.42 -9.47
C ASP A 270 10.91 -10.83 -10.42
N LEU A 271 9.88 -11.62 -10.70
CA LEU A 271 8.75 -11.26 -11.58
C LEU A 271 9.12 -10.90 -13.05
N ARG A 272 10.27 -11.35 -13.54
CA ARG A 272 10.67 -11.18 -14.96
C ARG A 272 9.92 -12.08 -15.93
N GLY A 273 9.43 -13.23 -15.46
CA GLY A 273 8.76 -14.23 -16.29
C GLY A 273 7.42 -14.65 -15.68
N PHE A 274 6.37 -14.50 -16.48
CA PHE A 274 5.04 -15.03 -16.17
C PHE A 274 4.58 -15.88 -17.36
N PRO A 275 4.70 -17.21 -17.25
CA PRO A 275 4.38 -18.11 -18.36
C PRO A 275 2.94 -17.93 -18.86
N ASP A 276 2.76 -17.87 -20.18
CA ASP A 276 1.46 -17.64 -20.81
C ASP A 276 0.41 -18.69 -20.41
N ASP A 277 0.82 -19.95 -20.23
CA ASP A 277 -0.03 -21.05 -19.76
C ASP A 277 -0.47 -20.84 -18.31
N LEU A 278 0.43 -20.34 -17.45
CA LEU A 278 0.08 -19.98 -16.08
C LEU A 278 -0.85 -18.77 -16.05
N ILE A 279 -0.62 -17.76 -16.89
CA ILE A 279 -1.54 -16.61 -17.04
C ILE A 279 -2.92 -17.10 -17.44
N ALA A 280 -3.02 -17.83 -18.56
CA ALA A 280 -4.27 -18.30 -19.13
C ALA A 280 -5.06 -19.20 -18.16
N SER A 281 -4.36 -19.99 -17.35
CA SER A 281 -5.00 -20.84 -16.33
C SER A 281 -5.32 -20.12 -15.02
N SER A 282 -4.81 -18.91 -14.80
CA SER A 282 -4.91 -18.20 -13.52
C SER A 282 -5.86 -17.02 -13.49
N ILE A 283 -6.31 -16.52 -14.64
CA ILE A 283 -7.17 -15.34 -14.72
C ILE A 283 -8.52 -15.62 -15.38
N VAL A 284 -9.47 -14.71 -15.12
CA VAL A 284 -10.71 -14.57 -15.89
C VAL A 284 -10.82 -13.10 -16.32
N CYS A 285 -11.09 -12.88 -17.60
CA CYS A 285 -11.40 -11.55 -18.13
C CYS A 285 -12.92 -11.40 -18.19
N VAL A 286 -13.49 -10.52 -17.38
CA VAL A 286 -14.93 -10.22 -17.39
C VAL A 286 -15.12 -8.88 -18.11
N PRO A 287 -16.05 -8.76 -19.08
CA PRO A 287 -16.37 -7.48 -19.68
C PRO A 287 -16.70 -6.46 -18.57
N GLN A 288 -16.10 -5.27 -18.64
CA GLN A 288 -16.15 -4.33 -17.53
C GLN A 288 -17.58 -3.94 -17.12
N LYS A 289 -18.50 -3.83 -18.09
CA LYS A 289 -19.91 -3.50 -17.83
C LYS A 289 -20.56 -4.60 -16.97
N ASP A 290 -20.29 -5.86 -17.28
CA ASP A 290 -20.85 -7.00 -16.54
C ASP A 290 -20.27 -7.06 -15.13
N TYR A 291 -18.97 -6.82 -14.96
CA TYR A 291 -18.32 -6.81 -13.66
C TYR A 291 -18.94 -5.79 -12.70
N TRP A 292 -19.10 -4.55 -13.17
CA TRP A 292 -19.66 -3.48 -12.33
C TRP A 292 -21.15 -3.68 -12.07
N CYS A 293 -21.91 -4.25 -13.01
CA CYS A 293 -23.30 -4.65 -12.79
C CYS A 293 -23.43 -5.76 -11.72
N ILE A 294 -22.55 -6.76 -11.70
CA ILE A 294 -22.57 -7.78 -10.63
C ILE A 294 -22.26 -7.14 -9.27
N SER A 295 -21.40 -6.14 -9.27
CA SER A 295 -21.00 -5.41 -8.06
C SER A 295 -22.13 -4.55 -7.47
N THR A 296 -23.12 -4.13 -8.27
CA THR A 296 -24.32 -3.43 -7.79
C THR A 296 -25.42 -4.38 -7.28
N LEU A 297 -25.47 -5.61 -7.79
CA LEU A 297 -26.50 -6.60 -7.47
C LEU A 297 -26.26 -7.39 -6.18
N LEU A 298 -25.08 -7.25 -5.56
CA LEU A 298 -24.67 -7.95 -4.33
C LEU A 298 -24.50 -6.95 -3.16
N PRO A 299 -25.59 -6.39 -2.60
CA PRO A 299 -25.54 -5.57 -1.39
C PRO A 299 -25.29 -6.39 -0.11
#